data_AF-A0AAE3EKN1-F1
#
_entry.id   AF-A0AAE3EKN1-F1
#
_cell.length_a   1.000
_cell.length_b   1.000
_cell.length_c   1.000
_cell.angle_alpha   90.00
_cell.angle_beta   90.00
_cell.angle_gamma   90.00
#
_symmetry.space_group_name_H-M   'P 1'
#
loop_
_entity.id
_entity.type
_entity.pdbx_description
1 polymer ?
#
loop_
_entity_poly.entity_id
_entity_poly.type
_entity_poly.pdbx_seq_one_letter_code
_entity_poly.pdbx_strand_id
1 'polypeptide(L)'
;MQKLILSSILIFSVYFNIQAEVQLKITLLNGTENIVSTSDSIDEIFGVKSHLSFNEKGKCITKYEHKSPIKKIDNISELVNLKKVSLYMELNSFSDFTVFESNKIESLCMSFGLSEDCLFSMQKMPMLKIVYLQSMEINSMENIDLSNTQLEYFEISSSNLTKVNGCKFPKSLQYLNIRGNEYIEFDSQTIDDINMKQITVVTDKMIEGITKQIIGNEYYRLLPETFRSFGP
;
A
#
# COMPACT_ATOMS: atom_id res chain seq x y z
N MET A 1 31.88 -35.44 56.66
CA MET A 1 32.30 -34.23 55.91
C MET A 1 32.39 -34.60 54.44
N GLN A 2 31.28 -34.48 53.70
CA GLN A 2 31.27 -34.58 52.24
C GLN A 2 30.14 -33.66 51.74
N LYS A 3 30.53 -32.52 51.18
CA LYS A 3 29.64 -31.51 50.61
C LYS A 3 29.02 -32.10 49.34
N LEU A 4 27.69 -32.17 49.28
CA LEU A 4 26.98 -32.27 48.01
C LEU A 4 27.25 -30.99 47.22
N ILE A 5 27.94 -31.12 46.09
CA ILE A 5 28.00 -30.09 45.07
C ILE A 5 26.80 -30.35 44.16
N LEU A 6 25.74 -29.56 44.33
CA LEU A 6 24.70 -29.41 43.31
C LEU A 6 25.36 -28.70 42.11
N SER A 7 25.63 -29.44 41.05
CA SER A 7 25.95 -28.86 39.75
C SER A 7 24.65 -28.32 39.13
N SER A 8 24.40 -27.03 39.30
CA SER A 8 23.39 -26.29 38.54
C SER A 8 23.84 -26.21 37.08
N ILE A 9 23.25 -27.04 36.22
CA ILE A 9 23.34 -26.91 34.77
C ILE A 9 22.49 -25.70 34.38
N LEU A 10 23.15 -24.57 34.15
CA LEU A 10 22.56 -23.42 33.46
C LEU A 10 22.37 -23.83 31.99
N ILE A 11 21.16 -24.21 31.61
CA ILE A 11 20.80 -24.34 30.19
C ILE A 11 20.63 -22.91 29.66
N PHE A 12 21.71 -22.33 29.15
CA PHE A 12 21.63 -21.20 28.23
C PHE A 12 21.01 -21.73 26.94
N SER A 13 19.67 -21.67 26.83
CA SER A 13 19.01 -21.78 25.54
C SER A 13 19.33 -20.50 24.76
N VAL A 14 20.44 -20.53 24.03
CA VAL A 14 20.70 -19.56 22.97
C VAL A 14 19.65 -19.83 21.90
N TYR A 15 18.52 -19.11 21.97
CA TYR A 15 17.55 -19.06 20.89
C TYR A 15 18.24 -18.36 19.71
N PHE A 16 18.89 -19.16 18.86
CA PHE A 16 19.14 -18.73 17.49
C PHE A 16 17.76 -18.63 16.84
N ASN A 17 17.25 -17.40 16.71
CA ASN A 17 16.21 -17.11 15.74
C ASN A 17 16.83 -17.35 14.36
N ILE A 18 16.68 -18.56 13.85
CA ILE A 18 16.99 -18.88 12.46
C ILE A 18 15.88 -18.22 11.66
N GLN A 19 16.17 -17.05 11.10
CA GLN A 19 15.29 -16.43 10.10
C GLN A 19 15.19 -17.37 8.90
N ALA A 20 13.98 -17.61 8.41
CA ALA A 20 13.79 -18.42 7.22
C ALA A 20 14.20 -17.59 5.99
N GLU A 21 14.93 -18.22 5.07
CA GLU A 21 15.24 -17.62 3.78
C GLU A 21 14.03 -17.78 2.85
N VAL A 22 13.59 -16.67 2.25
CA VAL A 22 12.51 -16.59 1.27
C VAL A 22 13.12 -16.25 -0.10
N GLN A 23 12.68 -16.95 -1.14
CA GLN A 23 13.10 -16.70 -2.51
C GLN A 23 11.98 -16.04 -3.30
N LEU A 24 12.19 -14.77 -3.64
CA LEU A 24 11.28 -13.98 -4.45
C LEU A 24 11.71 -14.04 -5.90
N LYS A 25 10.75 -14.33 -6.80
CA LYS A 25 10.99 -14.30 -8.25
C LYS A 25 10.47 -12.99 -8.80
N ILE A 26 11.37 -12.19 -9.36
CA ILE A 26 11.08 -10.86 -9.92
C ILE A 26 11.15 -10.97 -11.44
N THR A 27 10.02 -10.72 -12.10
CA THR A 27 9.92 -10.65 -13.56
C THR A 27 9.91 -9.18 -13.99
N LEU A 28 10.88 -8.81 -14.82
CA LEU A 28 10.99 -7.47 -15.40
C LEU A 28 10.19 -7.37 -16.72
N LEU A 29 9.86 -6.16 -17.12
CA LEU A 29 9.08 -5.88 -18.34
C LEU A 29 9.75 -6.43 -19.61
N ASN A 30 11.07 -6.43 -19.67
CA ASN A 30 11.84 -6.99 -20.78
C ASN A 30 11.88 -8.54 -20.81
N GLY A 31 11.17 -9.21 -19.90
CA GLY A 31 11.11 -10.67 -19.78
C GLY A 31 12.22 -11.31 -18.95
N THR A 32 13.16 -10.52 -18.41
CA THR A 32 14.19 -11.05 -17.50
C THR A 32 13.56 -11.50 -16.20
N GLU A 33 13.94 -12.69 -15.74
CA GLU A 33 13.55 -13.22 -14.43
C GLU A 33 14.76 -13.31 -13.52
N ASN A 34 14.64 -12.77 -12.31
CA ASN A 34 15.70 -12.82 -11.30
C ASN A 34 15.15 -13.40 -10.00
N ILE A 35 15.98 -14.17 -9.30
CA ILE A 35 15.67 -14.68 -7.97
C ILE A 35 16.40 -13.82 -6.95
N VAL A 36 15.67 -13.32 -5.96
CA VAL A 36 16.22 -12.54 -4.84
C VAL A 36 15.90 -13.27 -3.55
N SER A 37 16.96 -13.66 -2.83
CA SER A 37 16.85 -14.23 -1.49
C SER A 37 16.77 -13.13 -0.43
N THR A 38 15.84 -13.25 0.50
CA THR A 38 15.70 -12.36 1.66
C THR A 38 15.18 -13.12 2.88
N SER A 39 14.95 -12.43 3.99
CA SER A 39 14.36 -13.03 5.20
C SER A 39 12.82 -13.01 5.14
N ASP A 40 12.19 -13.98 5.77
CA ASP A 40 10.74 -13.97 6.06
C ASP A 40 10.30 -12.87 7.06
N SER A 41 11.25 -12.21 7.73
CA SER A 41 10.97 -11.16 8.72
C SER A 41 10.79 -9.76 8.11
N ILE A 42 10.92 -9.63 6.79
CA ILE A 42 10.71 -8.39 6.05
C ILE A 42 9.30 -7.84 6.33
N ASP A 43 9.24 -6.58 6.74
CA ASP A 43 7.99 -5.87 7.04
C ASP A 43 7.66 -4.79 6.01
N GLU A 44 8.61 -4.45 5.13
CA GLU A 44 8.44 -3.47 4.07
C GLU A 44 9.18 -3.86 2.79
N ILE A 45 8.47 -3.75 1.66
CA ILE A 45 9.07 -3.68 0.34
C ILE A 45 9.06 -2.22 -0.10
N PHE A 46 10.22 -1.66 -0.41
CA PHE A 46 10.35 -0.30 -0.92
C PHE A 46 11.10 -0.32 -2.25
N GLY A 47 10.54 0.32 -3.27
CA GLY A 47 11.14 0.45 -4.58
C GLY A 47 11.02 1.84 -5.18
N VAL A 48 12.08 2.29 -5.87
CA VAL A 48 12.14 3.56 -6.58
C VAL A 48 13.03 3.50 -7.83
N LYS A 49 12.41 3.71 -9.00
CA LYS A 49 13.00 3.62 -10.35
C LYS A 49 13.60 2.25 -10.72
N SER A 50 14.82 1.99 -10.26
CA SER A 50 15.64 0.83 -10.62
C SER A 50 16.13 0.07 -9.40
N HIS A 51 15.56 0.38 -8.24
CA HIS A 51 16.04 -0.02 -6.94
C HIS A 51 14.88 -0.63 -6.18
N LEU A 52 15.02 -1.89 -5.78
CA LEU A 52 14.12 -2.55 -4.85
C LEU A 52 14.89 -2.86 -3.57
N SER A 53 14.24 -2.64 -2.43
CA SER A 53 14.77 -2.94 -1.11
C SER A 53 13.74 -3.67 -0.27
N PHE A 54 14.25 -4.61 0.50
CA PHE A 54 13.50 -5.40 1.45
C PHE A 54 13.98 -4.98 2.83
N ASN A 55 13.09 -4.35 3.59
CA ASN A 55 13.41 -3.74 4.86
C ASN A 55 12.78 -4.54 6.01
N GLU A 56 13.51 -4.57 7.12
CA GLU A 56 13.00 -5.03 8.41
C GLU A 56 13.15 -3.88 9.41
N LYS A 57 12.04 -3.41 9.98
CA LYS A 57 12.02 -2.35 11.00
C LYS A 57 12.77 -1.10 10.56
N GLY A 58 12.61 -0.73 9.28
CA GLY A 58 13.24 0.44 8.66
C GLY A 58 14.72 0.26 8.29
N LYS A 59 15.30 -0.92 8.47
CA LYS A 59 16.66 -1.25 8.01
C LYS A 59 16.60 -2.10 6.74
N CYS A 60 17.30 -1.66 5.69
CA CYS A 60 17.48 -2.46 4.49
C CYS A 60 18.28 -3.73 4.79
N ILE A 61 17.69 -4.89 4.47
CA ILE A 61 18.28 -6.23 4.63
C ILE A 61 18.80 -6.72 3.29
N THR A 62 17.97 -6.62 2.25
CA THR A 62 18.32 -7.01 0.88
C THR A 62 18.05 -5.86 -0.06
N LYS A 63 18.97 -5.63 -1.01
CA LYS A 63 18.80 -4.68 -2.11
C LYS A 63 18.89 -5.41 -3.44
N TYR A 64 18.05 -5.03 -4.39
CA TYR A 64 18.03 -5.55 -5.74
C TYR A 64 18.02 -4.39 -6.73
N GLU A 65 19.01 -4.38 -7.61
CA GLU A 65 19.17 -3.39 -8.68
C GLU A 65 18.72 -4.01 -10.00
N HIS A 66 17.98 -3.26 -10.80
CA HIS A 66 17.53 -3.74 -12.11
C HIS A 66 17.63 -2.63 -13.18
N LYS A 67 17.34 -2.97 -14.43
CA LYS A 67 17.46 -2.05 -15.58
C LYS A 67 16.17 -1.91 -16.38
N SER A 68 15.07 -2.48 -15.88
CA SER A 68 13.80 -2.53 -16.59
C SER A 68 12.68 -2.61 -15.56
N PRO A 69 11.55 -1.89 -15.74
CA PRO A 69 10.47 -1.88 -14.77
C PRO A 69 10.03 -3.27 -14.32
N ILE A 70 9.60 -3.39 -13.07
CA ILE A 70 9.06 -4.61 -12.50
C ILE A 70 7.65 -4.84 -13.07
N LYS A 71 7.46 -6.03 -13.63
CA LYS A 71 6.16 -6.50 -14.13
C LYS A 71 5.43 -7.36 -13.10
N LYS A 72 6.19 -8.19 -12.36
CA LYS A 72 5.64 -9.12 -11.37
C LYS A 72 6.66 -9.43 -10.28
N ILE A 73 6.17 -9.66 -9.07
CA ILE A 73 6.93 -10.24 -7.97
C ILE A 73 6.13 -11.44 -7.45
N ASP A 74 6.66 -12.64 -7.62
CA ASP A 74 6.07 -13.87 -7.10
C ASP A 74 6.56 -14.16 -5.68
N ASN A 75 5.81 -15.01 -4.96
CA ASN A 75 6.09 -15.49 -3.60
C ASN A 75 6.10 -14.40 -2.51
N ILE A 76 5.47 -13.24 -2.75
CA ILE A 76 5.31 -12.20 -1.71
C ILE A 76 4.56 -12.72 -0.47
N SER A 77 3.67 -13.70 -0.63
CA SER A 77 2.94 -14.34 0.47
C SER A 77 3.84 -15.09 1.47
N GLU A 78 5.09 -15.39 1.10
CA GLU A 78 6.06 -16.00 2.02
C GLU A 78 6.66 -14.98 3.00
N LEU A 79 6.51 -13.68 2.73
CA LEU A 79 6.92 -12.60 3.63
C LEU A 79 5.83 -12.37 4.70
N VAL A 80 5.73 -13.29 5.65
CA VAL A 80 4.63 -13.35 6.64
C VAL A 80 4.48 -12.11 7.53
N ASN A 81 5.53 -11.28 7.61
CA ASN A 81 5.54 -10.03 8.38
C ASN A 81 5.33 -8.77 7.53
N LEU A 82 5.12 -8.92 6.22
CA LEU A 82 4.97 -7.81 5.30
C LEU A 82 3.74 -6.98 5.66
N LYS A 83 3.96 -5.68 5.84
CA LYS A 83 2.93 -4.70 6.22
C LYS A 83 2.89 -3.50 5.29
N LYS A 84 4.01 -3.17 4.65
CA LYS A 84 4.14 -1.97 3.83
C LYS A 84 4.69 -2.33 2.46
N VAL A 85 4.07 -1.80 1.42
CA VAL A 85 4.56 -1.91 0.05
C VAL A 85 4.54 -0.52 -0.56
N SER A 86 5.72 -0.05 -0.94
CA SER A 86 5.96 1.28 -1.47
C SER A 86 6.71 1.15 -2.79
N LEU A 87 6.04 1.26 -3.93
CA LEU A 87 6.62 1.01 -5.26
C LEU A 87 6.43 2.23 -6.16
N TYR A 88 7.46 3.07 -6.28
CA TYR A 88 7.37 4.35 -7.00
C TYR A 88 8.15 4.31 -8.33
N MET A 89 7.46 4.55 -9.44
CA MET A 89 8.08 4.48 -10.78
C MET A 89 8.73 3.11 -11.08
N GLU A 90 8.31 2.06 -10.38
CA GLU A 90 8.86 0.71 -10.46
C GLU A 90 7.99 -0.20 -11.32
N LEU A 91 6.71 0.13 -11.51
CA LEU A 91 5.73 -0.78 -12.05
C LEU A 91 5.37 -0.45 -13.49
N ASN A 92 5.19 -1.49 -14.31
CA ASN A 92 4.57 -1.41 -15.61
C ASN A 92 3.64 -2.61 -15.82
N SER A 93 2.33 -2.34 -15.91
CA SER A 93 1.28 -3.36 -16.01
C SER A 93 1.36 -4.42 -14.92
N PHE A 94 1.55 -4.00 -13.66
CA PHE A 94 1.55 -4.91 -12.52
C PHE A 94 0.10 -5.39 -12.28
N SER A 95 -0.21 -6.56 -12.81
CA SER A 95 -1.59 -7.04 -12.94
C SER A 95 -2.05 -7.92 -11.78
N ASP A 96 -1.13 -8.51 -11.02
CA ASP A 96 -1.47 -9.45 -9.95
C ASP A 96 -1.36 -8.80 -8.59
N PHE A 97 -2.42 -8.08 -8.20
CA PHE A 97 -2.54 -7.49 -6.86
C PHE A 97 -2.98 -8.49 -5.79
N THR A 98 -3.40 -9.69 -6.21
CA THR A 98 -3.92 -10.71 -5.29
C THR A 98 -2.85 -11.23 -4.34
N VAL A 99 -1.58 -11.11 -4.73
CA VAL A 99 -0.40 -11.43 -3.91
C VAL A 99 -0.38 -10.68 -2.57
N PHE A 100 -1.02 -9.52 -2.49
CA PHE A 100 -1.11 -8.71 -1.27
C PHE A 100 -2.32 -9.05 -0.39
N GLU A 101 -3.31 -9.81 -0.90
CA GLU A 101 -4.54 -10.14 -0.16
C GLU A 101 -4.26 -11.03 1.07
N SER A 102 -3.26 -11.92 0.98
CA SER A 102 -2.90 -12.85 2.05
C SER A 102 -2.13 -12.20 3.20
N ASN A 103 -1.53 -11.04 2.94
CA ASN A 103 -0.67 -10.35 3.88
C ASN A 103 -1.47 -9.36 4.73
N LYS A 104 -1.02 -9.10 5.96
CA LYS A 104 -1.61 -8.08 6.84
C LYS A 104 -1.15 -6.68 6.43
N ILE A 105 -1.29 -6.37 5.14
CA ILE A 105 -0.85 -5.10 4.56
C ILE A 105 -1.62 -3.97 5.22
N GLU A 106 -0.87 -3.04 5.79
CA GLU A 106 -1.38 -1.82 6.44
C GLU A 106 -1.21 -0.61 5.52
N SER A 107 -0.21 -0.61 4.64
CA SER A 107 0.11 0.51 3.75
C SER A 107 0.46 0.06 2.34
N LEU A 108 -0.22 0.63 1.34
CA LEU A 108 0.10 0.48 -0.08
C LEU A 108 0.35 1.85 -0.69
N CYS A 109 1.57 2.10 -1.14
CA CYS A 109 1.94 3.32 -1.83
C CYS A 109 2.53 2.97 -3.18
N MET A 110 1.88 3.37 -4.27
CA MET A 110 2.34 3.04 -5.62
C MET A 110 2.21 4.24 -6.54
N SER A 111 3.14 4.34 -7.49
CA SER A 111 3.02 5.26 -8.62
C SER A 111 3.29 4.55 -9.94
N PHE A 112 2.45 4.86 -10.93
CA PHE A 112 2.43 4.26 -12.27
C PHE A 112 2.11 2.76 -12.32
N GLY A 113 1.58 2.32 -13.47
CA GLY A 113 1.61 0.91 -13.85
C GLY A 113 0.53 -0.01 -13.26
N LEU A 114 -0.53 0.54 -12.65
CA LEU A 114 -1.69 -0.24 -12.17
C LEU A 114 -2.94 0.03 -13.02
N SER A 115 -3.76 -1.02 -13.17
CA SER A 115 -5.12 -0.96 -13.73
C SER A 115 -6.17 -0.81 -12.63
N GLU A 116 -7.41 -0.54 -13.02
CA GLU A 116 -8.59 -0.49 -12.13
C GLU A 116 -8.81 -1.77 -11.30
N ASP A 117 -8.35 -2.94 -11.79
CA ASP A 117 -8.49 -4.23 -11.11
C ASP A 117 -7.87 -4.26 -9.71
N CYS A 118 -6.84 -3.44 -9.47
CA CYS A 118 -6.19 -3.35 -8.16
C CYS A 118 -7.17 -2.88 -7.07
N LEU A 119 -8.17 -2.06 -7.41
CA LEU A 119 -9.17 -1.54 -6.48
C LEU A 119 -10.08 -2.65 -5.94
N PHE A 120 -10.40 -3.66 -6.76
CA PHE A 120 -11.20 -4.81 -6.31
C PHE A 120 -10.42 -5.70 -5.34
N SER A 121 -9.11 -5.84 -5.54
CA SER A 121 -8.25 -6.61 -4.63
C SER A 121 -8.16 -5.96 -3.25
N MET A 122 -8.15 -4.62 -3.17
CA MET A 122 -8.11 -3.88 -1.90
C MET A 122 -9.31 -4.17 -0.98
N GLN A 123 -10.47 -4.55 -1.54
CA GLN A 123 -11.66 -4.91 -0.74
C GLN A 123 -11.42 -6.12 0.17
N LYS A 124 -10.43 -6.95 -0.16
CA LYS A 124 -10.05 -8.15 0.59
C LYS A 124 -8.89 -7.91 1.55
N MET A 125 -8.47 -6.67 1.76
CA MET A 125 -7.35 -6.29 2.64
C MET A 125 -7.86 -5.59 3.91
N PRO A 126 -8.37 -6.33 4.92
CA PRO A 126 -9.07 -5.76 6.07
C PRO A 126 -8.16 -4.94 7.03
N MET A 127 -6.84 -5.07 6.90
CA MET A 127 -5.86 -4.35 7.71
C MET A 127 -5.36 -3.07 7.03
N LEU A 128 -5.80 -2.80 5.80
CA LEU A 128 -5.33 -1.67 5.00
C LEU A 128 -5.78 -0.36 5.63
N LYS A 129 -4.83 0.52 5.96
CA LYS A 129 -5.04 1.82 6.60
C LYS A 129 -4.72 2.98 5.66
N ILE A 130 -3.71 2.79 4.81
CA ILE A 130 -3.18 3.86 3.96
C ILE A 130 -3.06 3.32 2.55
N VAL A 131 -3.72 4.01 1.62
CA VAL A 131 -3.57 3.78 0.18
C VAL A 131 -3.17 5.09 -0.48
N TYR A 132 -2.07 5.03 -1.21
CA TYR A 132 -1.58 6.11 -2.05
C TYR A 132 -1.38 5.58 -3.48
N LEU A 133 -2.23 6.01 -4.40
CA LEU A 133 -2.16 5.66 -5.82
C LEU A 133 -1.99 6.94 -6.64
N GLN A 134 -0.80 7.13 -7.21
CA GLN A 134 -0.50 8.32 -7.99
C GLN A 134 -0.20 7.97 -9.45
N SER A 135 -0.72 8.77 -10.38
CA SER A 135 -0.40 8.61 -11.81
C SER A 135 -0.74 7.22 -12.34
N MET A 136 -1.90 6.70 -11.96
CA MET A 136 -2.44 5.43 -12.44
C MET A 136 -3.32 5.60 -13.68
N GLU A 137 -3.63 4.50 -14.36
CA GLU A 137 -4.59 4.46 -15.46
C GLU A 137 -5.99 4.07 -14.94
N ILE A 138 -6.47 4.77 -13.89
CA ILE A 138 -7.75 4.48 -13.22
C ILE A 138 -8.77 5.55 -13.62
N ASN A 139 -9.56 5.26 -14.65
CA ASN A 139 -10.51 6.23 -15.20
C ASN A 139 -11.83 6.32 -14.41
N SER A 140 -12.19 5.27 -13.67
CA SER A 140 -13.40 5.23 -12.84
C SER A 140 -13.21 4.36 -11.59
N MET A 141 -14.02 4.66 -10.56
CA MET A 141 -14.26 3.79 -9.41
C MET A 141 -15.74 3.46 -9.40
N GLU A 142 -16.09 2.23 -9.76
CA GLU A 142 -17.49 1.80 -9.84
C GLU A 142 -17.73 0.60 -8.93
N ASN A 143 -18.72 0.74 -8.02
CA ASN A 143 -19.15 -0.32 -7.11
C ASN A 143 -18.03 -0.90 -6.24
N ILE A 144 -17.07 -0.05 -5.84
CA ILE A 144 -15.98 -0.42 -4.95
C ILE A 144 -16.44 -0.34 -3.48
N ASP A 145 -16.42 -1.47 -2.77
CA ASP A 145 -16.81 -1.54 -1.36
C ASP A 145 -15.58 -1.73 -0.46
N LEU A 146 -15.08 -0.62 0.11
CA LEU A 146 -13.95 -0.61 1.04
C LEU A 146 -14.42 -0.60 2.50
N SER A 147 -15.71 -0.81 2.77
CA SER A 147 -16.27 -0.68 4.13
C SER A 147 -15.70 -1.66 5.15
N ASN A 148 -15.13 -2.79 4.69
CA ASN A 148 -14.50 -3.81 5.53
C ASN A 148 -13.00 -3.54 5.81
N THR A 149 -12.44 -2.47 5.26
CA THR A 149 -11.04 -2.08 5.50
C THR A 149 -10.92 -1.18 6.73
N GLN A 150 -9.68 -0.89 7.14
CA GLN A 150 -9.36 0.08 8.20
C GLN A 150 -8.84 1.39 7.60
N LEU A 151 -9.18 1.71 6.34
CA LEU A 151 -8.60 2.87 5.66
C LEU A 151 -8.86 4.14 6.47
N GLU A 152 -7.79 4.90 6.71
CA GLU A 152 -7.77 6.22 7.31
C GLU A 152 -7.47 7.27 6.23
N TYR A 153 -6.65 6.89 5.24
CA TYR A 153 -6.26 7.72 4.11
C TYR A 153 -6.36 6.94 2.80
N PHE A 154 -7.05 7.52 1.81
CA PHE A 154 -7.11 6.97 0.47
C PHE A 154 -6.87 8.05 -0.57
N GLU A 155 -5.80 7.90 -1.35
CA GLU A 155 -5.47 8.79 -2.46
C GLU A 155 -5.49 8.05 -3.79
N ILE A 156 -6.18 8.65 -4.77
CA ILE A 156 -6.07 8.37 -6.19
C ILE A 156 -5.83 9.71 -6.88
N SER A 157 -4.57 10.11 -6.99
CA SER A 157 -4.21 11.41 -7.55
C SER A 157 -3.62 11.31 -8.95
N SER A 158 -3.85 12.34 -9.76
CA SER A 158 -3.30 12.46 -11.12
C SER A 158 -3.52 11.22 -12.00
N SER A 159 -4.66 10.53 -11.87
CA SER A 159 -4.90 9.20 -12.45
C SER A 159 -5.98 9.18 -13.53
N ASN A 160 -6.34 10.35 -14.08
CA ASN A 160 -7.44 10.52 -15.05
C ASN A 160 -8.80 10.00 -14.55
N LEU A 161 -8.99 9.97 -13.23
CA LEU A 161 -10.26 9.55 -12.63
C LEU A 161 -11.36 10.52 -13.04
N THR A 162 -12.44 10.03 -13.63
CA THR A 162 -13.57 10.86 -14.09
C THR A 162 -14.87 10.55 -13.37
N LYS A 163 -14.97 9.40 -12.70
CA LYS A 163 -16.20 8.94 -12.06
C LYS A 163 -15.92 8.18 -10.77
N VAL A 164 -16.73 8.43 -9.74
CA VAL A 164 -16.74 7.68 -8.47
C VAL A 164 -18.18 7.37 -8.10
N ASN A 165 -18.65 6.17 -8.46
CA ASN A 165 -20.05 5.77 -8.37
C ASN A 165 -20.22 4.46 -7.59
N GLY A 166 -21.29 4.37 -6.82
CA GLY A 166 -21.62 3.19 -6.01
C GLY A 166 -20.55 2.81 -4.99
N CYS A 167 -19.65 3.73 -4.63
CA CYS A 167 -18.53 3.44 -3.75
C CYS A 167 -18.94 3.54 -2.28
N LYS A 168 -18.41 2.64 -1.44
CA LYS A 168 -18.62 2.66 0.01
C LYS A 168 -17.28 2.72 0.73
N PHE A 169 -17.11 3.70 1.60
CA PHE A 169 -15.87 3.88 2.35
C PHE A 169 -15.98 3.31 3.77
N PRO A 170 -14.89 2.95 4.46
CA PRO A 170 -14.98 2.55 5.86
C PRO A 170 -15.23 3.78 6.75
N LYS A 171 -15.81 3.56 7.93
CA LYS A 171 -16.04 4.62 8.93
C LYS A 171 -14.74 5.25 9.46
N SER A 172 -13.63 4.54 9.33
CA SER A 172 -12.30 5.02 9.70
C SER A 172 -11.73 6.04 8.71
N LEU A 173 -12.27 6.13 7.48
CA LEU A 173 -11.69 6.98 6.45
C LEU A 173 -11.83 8.45 6.83
N GLN A 174 -10.71 9.14 6.90
CA GLN A 174 -10.65 10.55 7.28
C GLN A 174 -10.50 11.43 6.04
N TYR A 175 -9.67 10.99 5.09
CA TYR A 175 -9.34 11.74 3.88
C TYR A 175 -9.47 10.89 2.63
N LEU A 176 -10.18 11.44 1.64
CA LEU A 176 -10.21 10.95 0.27
C LEU A 176 -9.54 12.00 -0.62
N ASN A 177 -8.34 11.71 -1.10
CA ASN A 177 -7.60 12.62 -1.96
C ASN A 177 -7.72 12.20 -3.43
N ILE A 178 -8.39 13.04 -4.21
CA ILE A 178 -8.64 12.83 -5.64
C ILE A 178 -8.04 13.97 -6.48
N ARG A 179 -7.04 14.66 -5.95
CA ARG A 179 -6.39 15.78 -6.63
C ARG A 179 -5.73 15.34 -7.95
N GLY A 180 -5.64 16.23 -8.93
CA GLY A 180 -5.03 15.96 -10.24
C GLY A 180 -5.98 15.25 -11.20
N ASN A 181 -7.26 15.16 -10.86
CA ASN A 181 -8.32 14.61 -11.69
C ASN A 181 -9.30 15.75 -12.01
N GLU A 182 -9.25 16.31 -13.22
CA GLU A 182 -9.82 17.64 -13.49
C GLU A 182 -11.35 17.73 -13.47
N TYR A 183 -12.04 16.61 -13.75
CA TYR A 183 -13.50 16.53 -13.88
C TYR A 183 -13.97 15.19 -13.32
N ILE A 184 -14.36 15.17 -12.05
CA ILE A 184 -14.86 13.96 -11.39
C ILE A 184 -16.34 14.11 -11.10
N GLU A 185 -17.12 13.16 -11.60
CA GLU A 185 -18.53 12.99 -11.26
C GLU A 185 -18.65 12.01 -10.08
N PHE A 186 -19.50 12.36 -9.12
CA PHE A 186 -19.91 11.46 -8.04
C PHE A 186 -21.42 11.25 -8.12
N ASP A 187 -21.86 10.02 -7.92
CA ASP A 187 -23.28 9.76 -7.73
C ASP A 187 -23.76 10.20 -6.33
N SER A 188 -25.08 10.37 -6.19
CA SER A 188 -25.69 10.81 -4.93
C SER A 188 -25.43 9.84 -3.79
N GLN A 189 -25.40 8.53 -4.07
CA GLN A 189 -25.19 7.50 -3.06
C GLN A 189 -23.78 7.57 -2.46
N THR A 190 -22.76 7.83 -3.28
CA THR A 190 -21.38 8.00 -2.84
C THR A 190 -21.22 9.31 -2.08
N ILE A 191 -21.86 10.40 -2.53
CA ILE A 191 -21.87 11.69 -1.81
C ILE A 191 -22.49 11.52 -0.41
N ASP A 192 -23.63 10.84 -0.32
CA ASP A 192 -24.30 10.58 0.96
C ASP A 192 -23.40 9.76 1.90
N ASP A 193 -22.70 8.77 1.38
CA ASP A 193 -21.76 7.95 2.14
C ASP A 193 -20.60 8.78 2.71
N ILE A 194 -19.99 9.62 1.86
CA ILE A 194 -18.91 10.56 2.21
C ILE A 194 -19.38 11.51 3.32
N ASN A 195 -20.54 12.13 3.14
CA ASN A 195 -21.10 13.10 4.08
C ASN A 195 -21.48 12.45 5.42
N MET A 196 -22.14 11.29 5.40
CA MET A 196 -22.52 10.56 6.61
C MET A 196 -21.28 10.19 7.45
N LYS A 197 -20.18 9.80 6.80
CA LYS A 197 -18.92 9.42 7.46
C LYS A 197 -18.00 10.60 7.74
N GLN A 198 -18.41 11.81 7.36
CA GLN A 198 -17.66 13.04 7.62
C GLN A 198 -16.26 13.04 6.99
N ILE A 199 -16.11 12.33 5.86
CA ILE A 199 -14.85 12.22 5.12
C ILE A 199 -14.49 13.58 4.52
N THR A 200 -13.24 14.00 4.68
CA THR A 200 -12.73 15.22 4.04
C THR A 200 -12.20 14.89 2.65
N VAL A 201 -12.81 15.47 1.62
CA VAL A 201 -12.38 15.25 0.23
C VAL A 201 -11.36 16.31 -0.17
N VAL A 202 -10.19 15.89 -0.61
CA VAL A 202 -9.16 16.77 -1.17
C VAL A 202 -9.27 16.74 -2.69
N THR A 203 -9.48 17.90 -3.31
CA THR A 203 -9.79 18.02 -4.74
C THR A 203 -9.25 19.35 -5.31
N ASP A 204 -9.06 19.45 -6.62
CA ASP A 204 -8.70 20.71 -7.27
C ASP A 204 -9.91 21.64 -7.50
N LYS A 205 -11.12 21.08 -7.57
CA LYS A 205 -12.36 21.83 -7.80
C LYS A 205 -13.44 21.39 -6.82
N MET A 206 -14.33 22.33 -6.46
CA MET A 206 -15.49 22.03 -5.62
C MET A 206 -16.36 20.96 -6.27
N ILE A 207 -16.71 19.94 -5.49
CA ILE A 207 -17.70 18.92 -5.86
C ILE A 207 -19.01 19.25 -5.18
N GLU A 208 -20.06 19.44 -5.96
CA GLU A 208 -21.39 19.76 -5.42
C GLU A 208 -21.91 18.64 -4.50
N GLY A 209 -22.57 19.01 -3.41
CA GLY A 209 -23.12 18.06 -2.43
C GLY A 209 -22.14 17.55 -1.38
N ILE A 210 -20.82 17.60 -1.60
CA ILE A 210 -19.83 17.18 -0.59
C ILE A 210 -19.61 18.31 0.43
N THR A 211 -19.83 18.01 1.71
CA THR A 211 -19.87 19.02 2.78
C THR A 211 -18.50 19.39 3.35
N LYS A 212 -17.52 18.46 3.33
CA LYS A 212 -16.16 18.67 3.84
C LYS A 212 -15.15 18.50 2.71
N GLN A 213 -14.56 19.62 2.29
CA GLN A 213 -13.60 19.63 1.19
C GLN A 213 -12.40 20.51 1.51
N ILE A 214 -11.23 20.11 1.02
CA ILE A 214 -10.02 20.93 0.93
C ILE A 214 -9.76 21.15 -0.56
N ILE A 215 -9.77 22.39 -1.00
CA ILE A 215 -9.74 22.73 -2.43
C ILE A 215 -8.37 23.34 -2.81
N GLY A 216 -7.79 22.83 -3.89
CA GLY A 216 -6.56 23.35 -4.47
C GLY A 216 -5.35 23.23 -3.55
N ASN A 217 -4.58 24.31 -3.42
CA ASN A 217 -3.29 24.29 -2.72
C ASN A 217 -3.39 24.28 -1.18
N GLU A 218 -4.59 24.42 -0.61
CA GLU A 218 -4.77 24.36 0.85
C GLU A 218 -4.36 23.00 1.44
N TYR A 219 -4.35 21.96 0.60
CA TYR A 219 -3.83 20.62 0.90
C TYR A 219 -2.49 20.65 1.65
N TYR A 220 -1.51 21.42 1.16
CA TYR A 220 -0.17 21.45 1.74
C TYR A 220 -0.13 21.99 3.17
N ARG A 221 -1.18 22.68 3.60
CA ARG A 221 -1.31 23.24 4.95
C ARG A 221 -2.22 22.39 5.84
N LEU A 222 -3.31 21.86 5.30
CA LEU A 222 -4.40 21.29 6.07
C LEU A 222 -4.34 19.77 6.22
N LEU A 223 -3.61 19.06 5.36
CA LEU A 223 -3.45 17.61 5.50
C LEU A 223 -2.43 17.28 6.62
N PRO A 224 -2.73 16.34 7.53
CA PRO A 224 -1.78 15.88 8.53
C PRO A 224 -0.43 15.49 7.94
N GLU A 225 0.65 15.80 8.66
CA GLU A 225 2.03 15.47 8.24
C GLU A 225 2.22 13.99 7.96
N THR A 226 1.60 13.13 8.77
CA THR A 226 1.60 11.68 8.58
C THR A 226 1.14 11.29 7.19
N PHE A 227 0.16 11.99 6.60
CA PHE A 227 -0.35 11.69 5.27
C PHE A 227 0.40 12.43 4.16
N ARG A 228 1.06 13.56 4.47
CA ARG A 228 1.88 14.32 3.50
C ARG A 228 3.21 13.64 3.18
N SER A 229 3.70 12.76 4.07
CA SER A 229 4.99 12.08 3.89
C SER A 229 4.96 10.84 2.99
N PHE A 230 3.78 10.43 2.50
CA PHE A 230 3.66 9.29 1.58
C PHE A 230 3.83 9.77 0.14
N GLY A 231 5.05 9.66 -0.38
CA GLY A 231 5.40 10.03 -1.75
C GLY A 231 6.75 10.76 -1.81
N PRO A 232 7.54 10.58 -2.89
CA PRO A 232 8.74 11.38 -3.16
C PRO A 232 8.42 12.82 -3.60
#